data_AF-A0A9J6EUB0-F1
#
_entry.id   AF-A0A9J6EUB0-F1
#
_cell.length_a   1.000
_cell.length_b   1.000
_cell.length_c   1.000
_cell.angle_alpha   90.00
_cell.angle_beta   90.00
_cell.angle_gamma   90.00
#
_symmetry.space_group_name_H-M   'P 1'
#
loop_
_entity.id
_entity.type
_entity.pdbx_description
1 polymer ?
#
loop_
_entity_poly.entity_id
_entity_poly.type
_entity_poly.pdbx_seq_one_letter_code
_entity_poly.pdbx_strand_id
1 'polypeptide(L)'
;MIIRRQKDRTNSEPRTTTYLKVPSARVKGTPQMRPEIKKFLFHLAWAPERLDADSALGPLIDYLDNNLRTLYESLMKVNFYRTLEAVWRVVLQELMLTARNNLGERVVFFQRLFSSLGVLLEFFHAEDKGLSLKSLHSLPYQDLDRLLKLHKADTADLIELYCLQRLEEQNRQIQSGIAPFGTLTVRLSYNAAAECLCVDGYSDPFVILEILPRHMFPDCPQQRTRVQKKTLYPLFDESFEFSVGQERCRQAVAILSFTVMDHDMMTRNDFEGEAFYALAAVAGVEDSVPIAPSQPVDLPLLQPKEKNEIMCALESRAWDKDALEFVRQQKKKKS
;
A
#
# COMPACT_ATOMS: atom_id res chain seq x y z
N MET A 1 -39.29 -6.52 49.62
CA MET A 1 -39.93 -5.57 50.55
C MET A 1 -40.70 -4.54 49.73
N ILE A 2 -41.81 -4.06 50.27
CA ILE A 2 -42.96 -3.43 49.62
C ILE A 2 -42.70 -1.97 49.15
N ILE A 3 -43.29 -1.65 48.00
CA ILE A 3 -43.74 -0.36 47.42
C ILE A 3 -43.90 0.82 48.42
N ARG A 4 -43.49 2.05 48.05
CA ARG A 4 -44.39 3.24 47.95
C ARG A 4 -43.74 4.53 47.44
N ARG A 5 -44.54 5.23 46.61
CA ARG A 5 -44.41 6.62 46.15
C ARG A 5 -44.37 7.61 47.32
N GLN A 6 -43.70 8.75 47.12
CA GLN A 6 -44.28 10.03 47.52
C GLN A 6 -44.02 11.11 46.46
N LYS A 7 -45.08 11.86 46.21
CA LYS A 7 -45.22 12.97 45.28
C LYS A 7 -45.37 14.17 46.19
N ASP A 8 -44.49 15.17 46.06
CA ASP A 8 -44.83 16.52 46.49
C ASP A 8 -44.42 17.54 45.44
N ARG A 9 -45.44 18.30 45.05
CA ARG A 9 -45.36 19.50 44.24
C ARG A 9 -45.00 20.63 45.19
N THR A 10 -43.88 21.30 44.97
CA THR A 10 -43.75 22.71 45.32
C THR A 10 -43.38 23.49 44.06
N ASN A 11 -44.26 24.44 43.79
CA ASN A 11 -44.28 25.36 42.67
C ASN A 11 -43.13 26.36 42.84
N SER A 12 -42.18 26.37 41.92
CA SER A 12 -41.34 27.55 41.67
C SER A 12 -41.03 27.61 40.19
N GLU A 13 -41.59 28.63 39.53
CA GLU A 13 -41.31 28.96 38.14
C GLU A 13 -39.82 29.31 37.97
N PRO A 14 -39.14 28.77 36.94
CA PRO A 14 -38.00 29.44 36.36
C PRO A 14 -38.38 29.98 35.00
N ARG A 15 -38.39 31.32 34.95
CA ARG A 15 -38.24 32.21 33.80
C ARG A 15 -37.84 31.49 32.51
N THR A 16 -38.71 31.59 31.53
CA THR A 16 -38.51 31.27 30.11
C THR A 16 -37.22 31.93 29.63
N THR A 17 -36.10 31.20 29.69
CA THR A 17 -34.90 31.58 28.97
C THR A 17 -35.14 31.13 27.55
N THR A 18 -35.59 32.07 26.73
CA THR A 18 -35.69 31.93 25.28
C THR A 18 -34.31 31.52 24.78
N TYR A 19 -34.12 30.23 24.51
CA TYR A 19 -32.99 29.76 23.74
C TYR A 19 -33.09 30.47 22.39
N LEU A 20 -32.20 31.45 22.19
CA LEU A 20 -31.86 31.96 20.88
C LEU A 20 -31.44 30.75 20.07
N LYS A 21 -32.38 30.27 19.26
CA LYS A 21 -32.18 29.28 18.22
C LYS A 21 -31.19 29.90 17.25
N VAL A 22 -29.89 29.70 17.49
CA VAL A 22 -28.85 30.07 16.53
C VAL A 22 -29.22 29.32 15.24
N PRO A 23 -29.59 30.02 14.15
CA PRO A 23 -29.88 29.32 12.92
C PRO A 23 -28.58 28.69 12.47
N SER A 24 -28.52 27.36 12.50
CA SER A 24 -27.51 26.62 11.76
C SER A 24 -27.81 26.88 10.28
N ALA A 25 -27.27 27.98 9.77
CA ALA A 25 -27.25 28.29 8.36
C ALA A 25 -26.34 27.25 7.70
N ARG A 26 -26.91 26.10 7.35
CA ARG A 26 -26.32 25.18 6.38
C ARG A 26 -25.92 26.02 5.18
N VAL A 27 -24.63 26.08 4.89
CA VAL A 27 -24.08 26.63 3.65
C VAL A 27 -24.76 25.87 2.50
N LYS A 28 -25.74 26.51 1.85
CA LYS A 28 -26.55 25.91 0.79
C LYS A 28 -25.80 25.78 -0.56
N GLY A 29 -24.57 26.28 -0.65
CA GLY A 29 -23.79 26.31 -1.90
C GLY A 29 -23.06 25.01 -2.25
N THR A 30 -22.43 24.34 -1.29
CA THR A 30 -21.60 23.14 -1.55
C THR A 30 -22.35 21.97 -2.19
N PRO A 31 -23.60 21.63 -1.77
CA PRO A 31 -24.36 20.56 -2.39
C PRO A 31 -24.74 20.84 -3.86
N GLN A 32 -24.87 22.11 -4.24
CA GLN A 32 -25.26 22.53 -5.60
C GLN A 32 -24.09 22.48 -6.58
N MET A 33 -22.85 22.63 -6.10
CA MET A 33 -21.64 22.56 -6.94
C MET A 33 -21.24 21.13 -7.29
N ARG A 34 -21.63 20.14 -6.47
CA ARG A 34 -21.23 18.73 -6.63
C ARG A 34 -21.54 18.12 -8.00
N PRO A 35 -22.73 18.31 -8.61
CA PRO A 35 -23.03 17.75 -9.93
C PRO A 35 -22.10 18.27 -11.04
N GLU A 36 -21.78 19.57 -11.04
CA GLU A 36 -20.87 20.16 -12.02
C GLU A 36 -19.42 19.71 -11.76
N ILE A 37 -18.97 19.67 -10.50
CA ILE A 37 -17.66 19.11 -10.14
C ILE A 37 -17.52 17.69 -10.67
N LYS A 38 -18.53 16.84 -10.45
CA LYS A 38 -18.55 15.46 -10.96
C LYS A 38 -18.46 15.41 -12.49
N LYS A 39 -19.19 16.29 -13.19
CA LYS A 39 -19.16 16.38 -14.65
C LYS A 39 -17.77 16.79 -15.17
N PHE A 40 -17.15 17.80 -14.59
CA PHE A 40 -15.79 18.20 -14.99
C PHE A 40 -14.76 17.12 -14.68
N LEU A 41 -14.86 16.46 -13.54
CA LEU A 41 -13.97 15.34 -13.19
C LEU A 41 -14.14 14.13 -14.13
N PHE A 42 -15.34 13.88 -14.63
CA PHE A 42 -15.55 12.88 -15.68
C PHE A 42 -14.78 13.24 -16.96
N HIS A 43 -14.89 14.48 -17.44
CA HIS A 43 -14.15 14.92 -18.62
C HIS A 43 -12.63 14.94 -18.41
N LEU A 44 -12.19 15.30 -17.20
CA LEU A 44 -10.79 15.21 -16.80
C LEU A 44 -10.28 13.77 -16.90
N ALA A 45 -10.96 12.83 -16.23
CA ALA A 45 -10.51 11.44 -16.12
C ALA A 45 -10.41 10.76 -17.50
N TRP A 46 -11.28 11.14 -18.43
CA TRP A 46 -11.37 10.59 -19.78
C TRP A 46 -10.82 11.51 -20.88
N ALA A 47 -10.02 12.51 -20.50
CA ALA A 47 -9.37 13.39 -21.46
C ALA A 47 -8.38 12.60 -22.33
N PRO A 48 -8.21 12.96 -23.63
CA PRO A 48 -7.23 12.33 -24.51
C PRO A 48 -5.81 12.39 -23.92
N GLU A 49 -5.01 11.33 -24.09
CA GLU A 49 -3.64 11.25 -23.55
C GLU A 49 -2.73 12.40 -23.99
N ARG A 50 -2.93 12.91 -25.20
CA ARG A 50 -2.21 14.10 -25.73
C ARG A 50 -2.47 15.40 -24.96
N LEU A 51 -3.55 15.45 -24.19
CA LEU A 51 -3.87 16.60 -23.34
C LEU A 51 -3.24 16.36 -21.97
N ASP A 52 -2.45 17.30 -21.50
CA ASP A 52 -1.87 17.28 -20.15
C ASP A 52 -2.95 17.43 -19.07
N ALA A 53 -2.60 17.09 -17.83
CA ALA A 53 -3.52 17.13 -16.70
C ALA A 53 -4.01 18.56 -16.43
N ASP A 54 -3.11 19.54 -16.53
CA ASP A 54 -3.36 20.95 -16.23
C ASP A 54 -4.40 21.54 -17.20
N SER A 55 -4.21 21.35 -18.52
CA SER A 55 -5.18 21.80 -19.52
C SER A 55 -6.52 21.06 -19.41
N ALA A 56 -6.50 19.76 -19.09
CA ALA A 56 -7.73 18.98 -18.88
C ALA A 56 -8.50 19.42 -17.61
N LEU A 57 -7.78 19.93 -16.60
CA LEU A 57 -8.32 20.42 -15.35
C LEU A 57 -8.84 21.86 -15.45
N GLY A 58 -8.34 22.65 -16.41
CA GLY A 58 -8.72 24.06 -16.65
C GLY A 58 -10.21 24.36 -16.47
N PRO A 59 -11.14 23.65 -17.13
CA PRO A 59 -12.58 23.89 -16.98
C PRO A 59 -13.10 23.76 -15.54
N LEU A 60 -12.53 22.84 -14.74
CA LEU A 60 -12.87 22.72 -13.32
C LEU A 60 -12.32 23.89 -12.51
N ILE A 61 -11.08 24.31 -12.77
CA ILE A 61 -10.46 25.47 -12.10
C ILE A 61 -11.26 26.73 -12.40
N ASP A 62 -11.60 26.98 -13.65
CA ASP A 62 -12.40 28.15 -14.07
C ASP A 62 -13.77 28.15 -13.39
N TYR A 63 -14.43 26.99 -13.32
CA TYR A 63 -15.70 26.85 -12.61
C TYR A 63 -15.54 27.14 -11.12
N LEU A 64 -14.52 26.56 -10.47
CA LEU A 64 -14.27 26.76 -9.04
C LEU A 64 -13.92 28.22 -8.74
N ASP A 65 -13.03 28.86 -9.52
CA ASP A 65 -12.63 30.26 -9.33
C ASP A 65 -13.84 31.20 -9.44
N ASN A 66 -14.67 31.06 -10.48
CA ASN A 66 -15.87 31.89 -10.66
C ASN A 66 -16.87 31.73 -9.51
N ASN A 67 -17.11 30.50 -9.06
CA ASN A 67 -18.02 30.24 -7.95
C ASN A 67 -17.44 30.73 -6.61
N LEU A 68 -16.16 30.50 -6.36
CA LEU A 68 -15.49 30.93 -5.13
C LEU A 68 -15.38 32.45 -5.05
N ARG A 69 -15.16 33.16 -6.16
CA ARG A 69 -15.21 34.64 -6.22
C ARG A 69 -16.59 35.16 -5.83
N THR A 70 -17.65 34.60 -6.41
CA THR A 70 -19.04 34.96 -6.07
C THR A 70 -19.35 34.69 -4.60
N LEU A 71 -18.87 33.57 -4.05
CA LEU A 71 -19.02 33.23 -2.64
C LEU A 71 -18.20 34.13 -1.72
N TYR A 72 -17.00 34.56 -2.15
CA TYR A 72 -16.14 35.47 -1.40
C TYR A 72 -16.78 36.86 -1.26
N GLU A 73 -17.40 37.36 -2.33
CA GLU A 73 -18.10 38.66 -2.34
C GLU A 73 -19.39 38.64 -1.50
N SER A 74 -20.05 37.48 -1.39
CA SER A 74 -21.33 37.34 -0.71
C SER A 74 -21.24 36.84 0.74
N LEU A 75 -20.08 36.34 1.19
CA LEU A 75 -19.90 35.75 2.52
C LEU A 75 -18.91 36.54 3.38
N MET A 76 -19.18 36.57 4.69
CA MET A 76 -18.19 36.98 5.69
C MET A 76 -16.96 36.07 5.63
N LYS A 77 -15.74 36.61 5.83
CA LYS A 77 -14.46 35.88 5.71
C LYS A 77 -14.44 34.52 6.42
N VAL A 78 -14.96 34.42 7.64
CA VAL A 78 -15.01 33.15 8.40
C VAL A 78 -15.94 32.11 7.75
N ASN A 79 -17.03 32.55 7.14
CA ASN A 79 -17.95 31.67 6.42
C ASN A 79 -17.37 31.24 5.06
N PHE A 80 -16.51 32.06 4.46
CA PHE A 80 -15.79 31.71 3.24
C PHE A 80 -14.84 30.54 3.46
N TYR A 81 -13.94 30.60 4.45
CA TYR A 81 -12.98 29.50 4.69
C TYR A 81 -13.67 28.17 5.02
N ARG A 82 -14.76 28.20 5.79
CA ARG A 82 -15.59 27.00 6.05
C ARG A 82 -16.22 26.44 4.78
N THR A 83 -16.64 27.33 3.87
CA THR A 83 -17.20 26.96 2.57
C THR A 83 -16.11 26.38 1.66
N LEU A 84 -14.94 27.00 1.62
CA LEU A 84 -13.77 26.56 0.86
C LEU A 84 -13.32 25.15 1.29
N GLU A 85 -13.24 24.90 2.60
CA GLU A 85 -12.94 23.56 3.14
C GLU A 85 -14.04 22.53 2.82
N ALA A 86 -15.30 22.96 2.75
CA ALA A 86 -16.39 22.08 2.34
C ALA A 86 -16.31 21.74 0.84
N VAL A 87 -15.95 22.71 -0.02
CA VAL A 87 -15.75 22.47 -1.46
C VAL A 87 -14.56 21.54 -1.68
N TRP A 88 -13.43 21.76 -1.00
CA TRP A 88 -12.27 20.87 -1.03
C TRP A 88 -12.64 19.41 -0.70
N ARG A 89 -13.42 19.21 0.38
CA ARG A 89 -13.91 17.88 0.76
C ARG A 89 -14.80 17.25 -0.32
N VAL A 90 -15.65 18.01 -1.00
CA VAL A 90 -16.47 17.51 -2.10
C VAL A 90 -15.59 17.09 -3.28
N VAL A 91 -14.58 17.89 -3.64
CA VAL A 91 -13.63 17.55 -4.71
C VAL A 91 -12.88 16.25 -4.39
N LEU A 92 -12.36 16.10 -3.17
CA LEU A 92 -11.70 14.87 -2.73
C LEU A 92 -12.63 13.65 -2.79
N GLN A 93 -13.89 13.80 -2.36
CA GLN A 93 -14.86 12.72 -2.41
C GLN A 93 -15.17 12.29 -3.85
N GLU A 94 -15.33 13.24 -4.78
CA GLU A 94 -15.60 12.93 -6.18
C GLU A 94 -14.38 12.33 -6.89
N LEU A 95 -13.16 12.79 -6.58
CA LEU A 95 -11.92 12.18 -7.08
C LEU A 95 -11.76 10.75 -6.55
N MET A 96 -11.98 10.53 -5.26
CA MET A 96 -11.97 9.19 -4.64
C MET A 96 -13.01 8.26 -5.28
N LEU A 97 -14.23 8.75 -5.48
CA LEU A 97 -15.29 7.98 -6.14
C LEU A 97 -14.92 7.65 -7.59
N THR A 98 -14.36 8.60 -8.32
CA THR A 98 -13.89 8.40 -9.70
C THR A 98 -12.78 7.36 -9.75
N ALA A 99 -11.79 7.43 -8.86
CA ALA A 99 -10.72 6.45 -8.82
C ALA A 99 -11.22 5.04 -8.43
N ARG A 100 -12.07 4.93 -7.40
CA ARG A 100 -12.59 3.63 -6.94
C ARG A 100 -13.56 2.96 -7.91
N ASN A 101 -14.32 3.72 -8.67
CA ASN A 101 -15.24 3.15 -9.66
C ASN A 101 -14.52 2.65 -10.91
N ASN A 102 -13.26 3.05 -11.12
CA ASN A 102 -12.47 2.72 -12.29
C ASN A 102 -11.18 1.96 -11.91
N LEU A 103 -11.23 1.18 -10.81
CA LEU A 103 -10.12 0.28 -10.45
C LEU A 103 -9.91 -0.72 -11.59
N GLY A 104 -8.66 -0.86 -12.02
CA GLY A 104 -8.26 -1.72 -13.14
C GLY A 104 -8.02 -0.99 -14.46
N GLU A 105 -8.31 0.31 -14.53
CA GLU A 105 -7.90 1.15 -15.66
C GLU A 105 -6.37 1.25 -15.80
N ARG A 106 -5.92 1.79 -16.93
CA ARG A 106 -4.49 1.97 -17.24
C ARG A 106 -3.81 2.95 -16.27
N VAL A 107 -2.50 2.80 -16.08
CA VAL A 107 -1.67 3.68 -15.25
C VAL A 107 -1.87 5.17 -15.58
N VAL A 108 -1.98 5.49 -16.86
CA VAL A 108 -2.15 6.88 -17.36
C VAL A 108 -3.41 7.55 -16.79
N PHE A 109 -4.49 6.79 -16.59
CA PHE A 109 -5.73 7.29 -15.97
C PHE A 109 -5.46 7.79 -14.54
N PHE A 110 -4.79 6.97 -13.72
CA PHE A 110 -4.48 7.32 -12.33
C PHE A 110 -3.41 8.40 -12.23
N GLN A 111 -2.42 8.39 -13.13
CA GLN A 111 -1.40 9.45 -13.22
C GLN A 111 -2.03 10.81 -13.51
N ARG A 112 -3.07 10.87 -14.36
CA ARG A 112 -3.82 12.10 -14.63
C ARG A 112 -4.55 12.60 -13.39
N LEU A 113 -5.26 11.73 -12.69
CA LEU A 113 -5.95 12.08 -11.44
C LEU A 113 -4.95 12.56 -10.36
N PHE A 114 -3.79 11.90 -10.25
CA PHE A 114 -2.74 12.26 -9.31
C PHE A 114 -2.14 13.64 -9.60
N SER A 115 -1.81 13.91 -10.87
CA SER A 115 -1.28 15.21 -11.29
C SER A 115 -2.30 16.33 -11.03
N SER A 116 -3.56 16.06 -11.35
CA SER A 116 -4.67 16.99 -11.10
C SER A 116 -4.89 17.26 -9.61
N LEU A 117 -4.71 16.25 -8.75
CA LEU A 117 -4.78 16.43 -7.30
C LEU A 117 -3.70 17.39 -6.79
N GLY A 118 -2.50 17.34 -7.36
CA GLY A 118 -1.42 18.29 -7.08
C GLY A 118 -1.78 19.73 -7.43
N VAL A 119 -2.26 19.96 -8.65
CA VAL A 119 -2.69 21.30 -9.10
C VAL A 119 -3.85 21.83 -8.25
N LEU A 120 -4.82 20.97 -7.92
CA LEU A 120 -5.92 21.35 -7.03
C LEU A 120 -5.41 21.70 -5.62
N LEU A 121 -4.42 20.98 -5.10
CA LEU A 121 -3.83 21.30 -3.80
C LEU A 121 -3.19 22.68 -3.81
N GLU A 122 -2.43 23.03 -4.85
CA GLU A 122 -1.86 24.37 -5.03
C GLU A 122 -2.95 25.44 -5.15
N PHE A 123 -4.00 25.18 -5.94
CA PHE A 123 -5.14 26.08 -6.11
C PHE A 123 -5.86 26.39 -4.78
N PHE A 124 -6.16 25.37 -3.96
CA PHE A 124 -6.82 25.57 -2.67
C PHE A 124 -5.89 26.14 -1.59
N HIS A 125 -4.58 25.96 -1.72
CA HIS A 125 -3.57 26.60 -0.85
C HIS A 125 -3.42 28.09 -1.16
N ALA A 126 -3.39 28.45 -2.45
CA ALA A 126 -3.31 29.82 -2.96
C ALA A 126 -2.19 30.66 -2.30
N GLU A 127 -0.95 30.14 -2.26
CA GLU A 127 0.20 30.82 -1.63
C GLU A 127 -0.08 31.30 -0.19
N ASP A 128 -0.58 30.40 0.67
CA ASP A 128 -0.96 30.68 2.07
C ASP A 128 -2.16 31.64 2.24
N LYS A 129 -2.82 32.08 1.16
CA LYS A 129 -4.03 32.91 1.22
C LYS A 129 -5.31 32.06 1.34
N GLY A 130 -5.22 30.77 1.02
CA GLY A 130 -6.31 29.79 1.04
C GLY A 130 -6.35 28.92 2.29
N LEU A 131 -6.51 27.61 2.10
CA LEU A 131 -6.51 26.62 3.19
C LEU A 131 -5.08 26.31 3.63
N SER A 132 -4.86 26.14 4.94
CA SER A 132 -3.55 25.70 5.45
C SER A 132 -3.22 24.27 5.00
N LEU A 133 -1.93 23.94 4.86
CA LEU A 133 -1.47 22.59 4.52
C LEU A 133 -2.02 21.51 5.48
N LYS A 134 -2.18 21.82 6.78
CA LYS A 134 -2.78 20.91 7.76
C LYS A 134 -4.24 20.57 7.44
N SER A 135 -4.99 21.54 6.92
CA SER A 135 -6.38 21.36 6.50
C SER A 135 -6.49 20.62 5.16
N LEU A 136 -5.55 20.90 4.24
CA LEU A 136 -5.50 20.26 2.92
C LEU A 136 -5.14 18.78 3.03
N HIS A 137 -4.10 18.44 3.80
CA HIS A 137 -3.64 17.07 4.06
C HIS A 137 -4.51 16.33 5.09
N SER A 138 -5.82 16.50 5.00
CA SER A 138 -6.82 15.77 5.80
C SER A 138 -6.77 14.26 5.52
N LEU A 139 -7.36 13.45 6.40
CA LEU A 139 -7.41 11.98 6.22
C LEU A 139 -7.99 11.56 4.85
N PRO A 140 -9.09 12.15 4.32
CA PRO A 140 -9.56 11.86 2.97
C PRO A 140 -8.55 12.14 1.86
N TYR A 141 -7.71 13.17 2.01
CA TYR A 141 -6.63 13.46 1.07
C TYR A 141 -5.55 12.38 1.13
N GLN A 142 -5.11 12.00 2.33
CA GLN A 142 -4.08 10.97 2.51
C GLN A 142 -4.52 9.61 1.95
N ASP A 143 -5.79 9.25 2.14
CA ASP A 143 -6.37 8.04 1.56
C ASP A 143 -6.40 8.09 0.03
N LEU A 144 -6.76 9.24 -0.55
CA LEU A 144 -6.78 9.43 -2.00
C LEU A 144 -5.36 9.41 -2.59
N ASP A 145 -4.44 10.16 -1.99
CA ASP A 145 -3.04 10.23 -2.39
C ASP A 145 -2.39 8.83 -2.39
N ARG A 146 -2.62 8.04 -1.32
CA ARG A 146 -2.16 6.66 -1.23
C ARG A 146 -2.76 5.77 -2.34
N LEU A 147 -4.07 5.83 -2.56
CA LEU A 147 -4.74 5.06 -3.61
C LEU A 147 -4.17 5.40 -4.99
N LEU A 148 -4.05 6.69 -5.31
CA LEU A 148 -3.55 7.15 -6.61
C LEU A 148 -2.09 6.78 -6.81
N LYS A 149 -1.24 6.92 -5.78
CA LYS A 149 0.18 6.49 -5.82
C LYS A 149 0.31 5.01 -6.13
N LEU A 150 -0.54 4.17 -5.53
CA LEU A 150 -0.53 2.74 -5.77
C LEU A 150 -0.96 2.40 -7.20
N HIS A 151 -2.09 2.96 -7.66
CA HIS A 151 -2.62 2.62 -8.97
C HIS A 151 -1.86 3.24 -10.15
N LYS A 152 -1.11 4.33 -9.91
CA LYS A 152 -0.23 4.94 -10.92
C LYS A 152 1.19 4.35 -10.97
N ALA A 153 1.59 3.52 -10.00
CA ALA A 153 2.92 2.92 -9.98
C ALA A 153 3.06 1.88 -11.09
N ASP A 154 4.24 1.63 -11.63
CA ASP A 154 4.40 0.56 -12.62
C ASP A 154 4.29 -0.82 -11.97
N THR A 155 4.08 -1.86 -12.77
CA THR A 155 3.88 -3.23 -12.23
C THR A 155 5.14 -3.73 -11.52
N ALA A 156 6.32 -3.39 -12.05
CA ALA A 156 7.61 -3.64 -11.41
C ALA A 156 7.68 -2.98 -10.01
N ASP A 157 7.37 -1.69 -9.92
CA ASP A 157 7.36 -0.94 -8.66
C ASP A 157 6.40 -1.55 -7.63
N LEU A 158 5.21 -1.99 -8.06
CA LEU A 158 4.25 -2.63 -7.17
C LEU A 158 4.77 -3.97 -6.63
N ILE A 159 5.45 -4.76 -7.46
CA ILE A 159 6.06 -6.02 -7.04
C ILE A 159 7.20 -5.74 -6.06
N GLU A 160 8.04 -4.74 -6.32
CA GLU A 160 9.10 -4.28 -5.40
C GLU A 160 8.53 -3.83 -4.05
N LEU A 161 7.51 -2.98 -4.06
CA LEU A 161 6.83 -2.53 -2.85
C LEU A 161 6.22 -3.70 -2.07
N TYR A 162 5.65 -4.70 -2.76
CA TYR A 162 5.17 -5.92 -2.12
C TYR A 162 6.29 -6.67 -1.42
N CYS A 163 7.40 -6.91 -2.10
CA CYS A 163 8.58 -7.59 -1.56
C CYS A 163 9.11 -6.88 -0.30
N LEU A 164 9.28 -5.56 -0.35
CA LEU A 164 9.68 -4.75 0.80
C LEU A 164 8.68 -4.85 1.96
N GLN A 165 7.38 -4.75 1.67
CA GLN A 165 6.34 -4.85 2.71
C GLN A 165 6.36 -6.21 3.42
N ARG A 166 6.64 -7.30 2.69
CA ARG A 166 6.77 -8.65 3.26
C ARG A 166 8.01 -8.78 4.14
N LEU A 167 9.14 -8.23 3.70
CA LEU A 167 10.36 -8.19 4.49
C LEU A 167 10.18 -7.38 5.79
N GLU A 168 9.56 -6.21 5.71
CA GLU A 168 9.25 -5.37 6.89
C GLU A 168 8.30 -6.08 7.87
N GLU A 169 7.33 -6.83 7.36
CA GLU A 169 6.46 -7.67 8.18
C GLU A 169 7.23 -8.73 8.97
N GLN A 170 8.17 -9.41 8.33
CA GLN A 170 9.02 -10.40 9.00
C GLN A 170 9.92 -9.74 10.04
N ASN A 171 10.52 -8.59 9.70
CA ASN A 171 11.38 -7.85 10.63
C ASN A 171 10.62 -7.43 11.89
N ARG A 172 9.34 -7.07 11.78
CA ARG A 172 8.48 -6.80 12.95
C ARG A 172 8.24 -8.05 13.81
N GLN A 173 8.12 -9.24 13.20
CA GLN A 173 7.97 -10.50 13.93
C GLN A 173 9.27 -10.91 14.64
N ILE A 174 10.42 -10.70 14.00
CA ILE A 174 11.73 -10.91 14.61
C ILE A 174 11.87 -10.01 15.84
N GLN A 175 11.52 -8.72 15.73
CA GLN A 175 11.58 -7.78 16.86
C GLN A 175 10.62 -8.12 18.01
N SER A 176 9.46 -8.72 17.71
CA SER A 176 8.51 -9.14 18.74
C SER A 176 8.81 -10.52 19.34
N GLY A 177 9.69 -11.31 18.70
CA GLY A 177 10.01 -12.68 19.09
C GLY A 177 8.87 -13.67 18.84
N ILE A 178 7.91 -13.33 17.98
CA ILE A 178 6.72 -14.15 17.70
C ILE A 178 6.91 -14.86 16.36
N ALA A 179 6.98 -16.20 16.38
CA ALA A 179 7.09 -17.05 15.19
C ALA A 179 5.92 -18.05 15.16
N PRO A 180 4.71 -17.61 14.79
CA PRO A 180 3.49 -18.41 14.97
C PRO A 180 3.41 -19.59 13.99
N PHE A 181 4.13 -19.51 12.88
CA PHE A 181 4.17 -20.54 11.83
C PHE A 181 5.50 -21.30 11.82
N GLY A 182 6.31 -21.18 12.88
CA GLY A 182 7.64 -21.77 12.96
C GLY A 182 8.75 -20.85 12.43
N THR A 183 9.97 -21.39 12.44
CA THR A 183 11.20 -20.67 12.11
C THR A 183 12.03 -21.51 11.15
N LEU A 184 12.54 -20.89 10.10
CA LEU A 184 13.50 -21.47 9.18
C LEU A 184 14.91 -20.98 9.52
N THR A 185 15.83 -21.89 9.84
CA THR A 185 17.23 -21.55 10.10
C THR A 185 18.08 -21.78 8.86
N VAL A 186 18.74 -20.72 8.38
CA VAL A 186 19.60 -20.74 7.19
C VAL A 186 20.93 -20.05 7.46
N ARG A 187 21.97 -20.47 6.75
CA ARG A 187 23.27 -19.84 6.70
C ARG A 187 23.45 -19.22 5.31
N LEU A 188 23.81 -17.94 5.27
CA LEU A 188 23.94 -17.17 4.03
C LEU A 188 25.34 -16.58 3.93
N SER A 189 25.96 -16.70 2.77
CA SER A 189 27.24 -16.05 2.48
C SER A 189 27.34 -15.68 1.02
N TYR A 190 28.09 -14.61 0.72
CA TYR A 190 28.35 -14.17 -0.64
C TYR A 190 29.84 -14.33 -0.96
N ASN A 191 30.14 -15.06 -2.03
CA ASN A 191 31.49 -15.21 -2.55
C ASN A 191 31.73 -14.17 -3.65
N ALA A 192 32.40 -13.07 -3.28
CA ALA A 192 32.73 -12.00 -4.22
C ALA A 192 33.68 -12.43 -5.35
N ALA A 193 34.53 -13.44 -5.13
CA ALA A 193 35.45 -13.93 -6.16
C ALA A 193 34.77 -14.76 -7.24
N ALA A 194 33.70 -15.48 -6.88
CA ALA A 194 32.90 -16.29 -7.80
C ALA A 194 31.60 -15.60 -8.24
N GLU A 195 31.33 -14.39 -7.73
CA GLU A 195 30.08 -13.65 -7.90
C GLU A 195 28.83 -14.52 -7.66
N CYS A 196 28.86 -15.26 -6.54
CA CYS A 196 27.77 -16.18 -6.19
C CYS A 196 27.28 -16.03 -4.75
N LEU A 197 25.97 -16.14 -4.59
CA LEU A 197 25.30 -16.25 -3.29
C LEU A 197 25.19 -17.74 -2.92
N CYS A 198 25.73 -18.10 -1.76
CA CYS A 198 25.67 -19.44 -1.19
C CYS A 198 24.67 -19.49 -0.04
N VAL A 199 23.78 -20.49 -0.05
CA VAL A 199 22.75 -20.71 0.96
C VAL A 199 22.82 -22.14 1.47
N ASP A 200 23.07 -22.31 2.77
CA ASP A 200 23.06 -23.62 3.44
C ASP A 200 21.90 -23.68 4.45
N GLY A 201 21.11 -24.74 4.44
CA GLY A 201 19.95 -24.91 5.34
C GLY A 201 20.20 -25.93 6.47
N TYR A 202 19.34 -25.94 7.50
CA TYR A 202 19.34 -27.01 8.52
C TYR A 202 17.93 -27.50 8.90
N SER A 203 16.90 -27.28 8.09
CA SER A 203 15.51 -27.58 8.51
C SER A 203 14.63 -28.12 7.37
N ASP A 204 13.80 -29.11 7.73
CA ASP A 204 12.58 -29.50 7.02
C ASP A 204 11.60 -28.34 6.89
N PRO A 205 10.81 -28.25 5.80
CA PRO A 205 10.43 -29.26 4.80
C PRO A 205 10.88 -28.90 3.35
N PHE A 206 10.12 -29.21 2.31
CA PHE A 206 10.48 -28.88 0.91
C PHE A 206 10.52 -27.34 0.74
N VAL A 207 11.72 -26.80 0.60
CA VAL A 207 11.94 -25.34 0.46
C VAL A 207 12.22 -25.01 -0.98
N ILE A 208 11.49 -24.03 -1.52
CA ILE A 208 11.78 -23.37 -2.79
C ILE A 208 12.48 -22.05 -2.48
N LEU A 209 13.65 -21.84 -3.07
CA LEU A 209 14.46 -20.64 -2.94
C LEU A 209 14.37 -19.82 -4.22
N GLU A 210 14.16 -18.51 -4.09
CA GLU A 210 14.07 -17.60 -5.22
C GLU A 210 14.58 -16.22 -4.85
N ILE A 211 15.36 -15.59 -5.74
CA ILE A 211 15.71 -14.17 -5.61
C ILE A 211 14.59 -13.32 -6.21
N LEU A 212 14.08 -12.38 -5.40
CA LEU A 212 13.04 -11.44 -5.78
C LEU A 212 13.58 -10.00 -5.78
N PRO A 213 12.96 -9.11 -6.58
CA PRO A 213 11.86 -9.39 -7.52
C PRO A 213 12.35 -9.98 -8.86
N ARG A 214 11.58 -10.91 -9.45
CA ARG A 214 12.01 -11.70 -10.62
C ARG A 214 12.46 -10.87 -11.83
N HIS A 215 11.85 -9.71 -12.08
CA HIS A 215 12.22 -8.86 -13.23
C HIS A 215 13.64 -8.28 -13.10
N MET A 216 14.15 -8.13 -11.87
CA MET A 216 15.52 -7.73 -11.61
C MET A 216 16.48 -8.92 -11.65
N PHE A 217 15.97 -10.15 -11.57
CA PHE A 217 16.74 -11.40 -11.51
C PHE A 217 16.30 -12.48 -12.51
N PRO A 218 16.15 -12.15 -13.81
CA PRO A 218 15.63 -13.10 -14.81
C PRO A 218 16.57 -14.30 -15.04
N ASP A 219 17.88 -14.10 -14.82
CA ASP A 219 18.92 -15.13 -15.02
C ASP A 219 19.14 -16.02 -13.78
N CYS A 220 18.43 -15.75 -12.67
CA CYS A 220 18.56 -16.48 -11.42
C CYS A 220 17.34 -17.42 -11.23
N PRO A 221 17.37 -18.65 -11.75
CA PRO A 221 16.23 -19.55 -11.66
C PRO A 221 15.96 -19.97 -10.21
N GLN A 222 14.68 -20.19 -9.89
CA GLN A 222 14.29 -20.76 -8.60
C GLN A 222 14.98 -22.13 -8.37
N GLN A 223 15.44 -22.36 -7.15
CA GLN A 223 16.04 -23.62 -6.72
C GLN A 223 15.15 -24.29 -5.67
N ARG A 224 15.31 -25.59 -5.45
CA ARG A 224 14.49 -26.33 -4.49
C ARG A 224 15.26 -27.46 -3.84
N THR A 225 14.94 -27.73 -2.59
CA THR A 225 15.53 -28.87 -1.87
C THR A 225 15.10 -30.20 -2.49
N ARG A 226 15.92 -31.24 -2.29
CA ARG A 226 15.51 -32.60 -2.63
C ARG A 226 14.40 -33.03 -1.67
N VAL A 227 13.46 -33.84 -2.16
CA VAL A 227 12.44 -34.42 -1.29
C VAL A 227 13.05 -35.59 -0.52
N GLN A 228 13.32 -35.43 0.77
CA GLN A 228 13.69 -36.54 1.65
C GLN A 228 12.44 -37.30 2.10
N LYS A 229 12.30 -38.56 1.66
CA LYS A 229 11.12 -39.39 1.97
C LYS A 229 11.32 -40.13 3.30
N LYS A 230 10.25 -40.23 4.10
CA LYS A 230 10.13 -41.12 5.28
C LYS A 230 11.07 -40.80 6.45
N THR A 231 11.32 -39.52 6.72
CA THR A 231 12.05 -39.10 7.92
C THR A 231 11.24 -37.99 8.60
N LEU A 232 11.09 -38.05 9.93
CA LEU A 232 10.39 -37.04 10.73
C LEU A 232 11.28 -35.83 11.09
N TYR A 233 12.57 -35.90 10.72
CA TYR A 233 13.63 -34.93 10.98
C TYR A 233 14.74 -34.95 9.90
N PRO A 234 14.47 -34.85 8.59
CA PRO A 234 15.51 -34.58 7.60
C PRO A 234 16.49 -33.48 8.03
N LEU A 235 17.76 -33.86 8.14
CA LEU A 235 18.86 -32.90 8.16
C LEU A 235 19.20 -32.61 6.70
N PHE A 236 18.76 -31.45 6.21
CA PHE A 236 19.14 -30.96 4.89
C PHE A 236 20.46 -30.20 4.99
N ASP A 237 21.59 -30.88 4.87
CA ASP A 237 22.88 -30.22 4.59
C ASP A 237 22.97 -29.95 3.07
N GLU A 238 21.96 -29.24 2.55
CA GLU A 238 21.88 -28.85 1.14
C GLU A 238 22.37 -27.41 0.97
N SER A 239 23.24 -27.23 -0.02
CA SER A 239 23.79 -25.95 -0.42
C SER A 239 23.25 -25.53 -1.79
N PHE A 240 22.87 -24.26 -1.90
CA PHE A 240 22.37 -23.63 -3.13
C PHE A 240 23.28 -22.49 -3.54
N GLU A 241 23.48 -22.34 -4.85
CA GLU A 241 24.32 -21.28 -5.41
C GLU A 241 23.56 -20.49 -6.47
N PHE A 242 23.46 -19.17 -6.28
CA PHE A 242 22.93 -18.26 -7.28
C PHE A 242 24.05 -17.42 -7.87
N SER A 243 24.25 -17.47 -9.19
CA SER A 243 25.13 -16.55 -9.90
C SER A 243 24.50 -15.17 -9.95
N VAL A 244 24.98 -14.24 -9.12
CA VAL A 244 24.43 -12.89 -8.98
C VAL A 244 25.54 -11.91 -8.61
N GLY A 245 25.67 -10.84 -9.39
CA GLY A 245 26.68 -9.81 -9.17
C GLY A 245 26.42 -9.00 -7.89
N GLN A 246 27.50 -8.58 -7.22
CA GLN A 246 27.45 -7.95 -5.89
C GLN A 246 26.62 -6.65 -5.89
N GLU A 247 26.73 -5.84 -6.95
CA GLU A 247 25.95 -4.60 -7.09
C GLU A 247 24.44 -4.84 -7.10
N ARG A 248 23.99 -5.97 -7.66
CA ARG A 248 22.57 -6.34 -7.67
C ARG A 248 22.11 -6.80 -6.29
N CYS A 249 22.97 -7.48 -5.53
CA CYS A 249 22.70 -7.84 -4.14
C CYS A 249 22.55 -6.60 -3.23
N ARG A 250 23.25 -5.50 -3.52
CA ARG A 250 23.20 -4.25 -2.74
C ARG A 250 21.92 -3.44 -2.92
N GLN A 251 21.10 -3.76 -3.93
CA GLN A 251 19.86 -3.05 -4.16
C GLN A 251 18.88 -3.31 -3.00
N ALA A 252 18.30 -2.24 -2.43
CA ALA A 252 17.46 -2.33 -1.24
C ALA A 252 16.23 -3.26 -1.40
N VAL A 253 15.74 -3.40 -2.63
CA VAL A 253 14.59 -4.25 -2.99
C VAL A 253 14.98 -5.71 -3.24
N ALA A 254 16.28 -6.03 -3.33
CA ALA A 254 16.76 -7.37 -3.61
C ALA A 254 16.66 -8.26 -2.37
N ILE A 255 15.82 -9.29 -2.45
CA ILE A 255 15.57 -10.20 -1.34
C ILE A 255 15.68 -11.65 -1.79
N LEU A 256 16.16 -12.52 -0.91
CA LEU A 256 16.01 -13.96 -1.03
C LEU A 256 14.70 -14.38 -0.38
N SER A 257 13.86 -15.10 -1.11
CA SER A 257 12.60 -15.67 -0.64
C SER A 257 12.73 -17.18 -0.49
N PHE A 258 12.20 -17.67 0.62
CA PHE A 258 12.05 -19.08 0.95
C PHE A 258 10.56 -19.39 1.01
N THR A 259 10.08 -20.31 0.19
CA THR A 259 8.71 -20.85 0.26
C THR A 259 8.80 -22.26 0.82
N VAL A 260 8.22 -22.45 2.00
CA VAL A 260 8.23 -23.68 2.77
C VAL A 260 6.93 -24.42 2.49
N MET A 261 7.04 -25.66 2.00
CA MET A 261 5.89 -26.52 1.66
C MET A 261 6.02 -27.88 2.35
N ASP A 262 4.91 -28.42 2.81
CA ASP A 262 4.80 -29.83 3.19
C ASP A 262 4.61 -30.70 1.94
N HIS A 263 5.36 -31.80 1.85
CA HIS A 263 5.34 -32.70 0.71
C HIS A 263 4.69 -34.03 1.11
N ASP A 264 3.38 -34.11 0.94
CA ASP A 264 2.63 -35.35 1.14
C ASP A 264 2.69 -36.29 -0.08
N MET A 265 2.84 -37.59 0.17
CA MET A 265 2.95 -38.60 -0.89
C MET A 265 1.62 -38.92 -1.62
N MET A 266 0.47 -38.42 -1.14
CA MET A 266 -0.85 -38.74 -1.70
C MET A 266 -1.74 -37.53 -2.05
N THR A 267 -1.38 -36.31 -1.64
CA THR A 267 -2.16 -35.06 -1.83
C THR A 267 -1.36 -33.99 -2.58
N ARG A 268 -1.91 -32.78 -2.74
CA ARG A 268 -1.15 -31.62 -3.23
C ARG A 268 -0.16 -31.19 -2.13
N ASN A 269 0.99 -30.63 -2.50
CA ASN A 269 1.91 -30.06 -1.52
C ASN A 269 1.23 -28.88 -0.82
N ASP A 270 1.23 -28.88 0.50
CA ASP A 270 0.56 -27.88 1.32
C ASP A 270 1.54 -26.76 1.68
N PHE A 271 1.06 -25.52 1.66
CA PHE A 271 1.89 -24.35 1.94
C PHE A 271 2.00 -24.13 3.46
N GLU A 272 3.22 -24.15 3.98
CA GLU A 272 3.48 -23.99 5.43
C GLU A 272 3.83 -22.53 5.79
N GLY A 273 4.61 -21.86 4.93
CA GLY A 273 4.98 -20.46 5.16
C GLY A 273 6.02 -19.92 4.20
N GLU A 274 6.33 -18.63 4.34
CA GLU A 274 7.39 -17.93 3.62
C GLU A 274 8.35 -17.23 4.58
N ALA A 275 9.62 -17.22 4.23
CA ALA A 275 10.61 -16.35 4.84
C ALA A 275 11.32 -15.52 3.77
N PHE A 276 11.87 -14.40 4.19
CA PHE A 276 12.54 -13.40 3.37
C PHE A 276 13.83 -12.95 4.06
N TYR A 277 14.86 -12.64 3.27
CA TYR A 277 16.11 -12.08 3.75
C TYR A 277 16.64 -11.03 2.76
N ALA A 278 17.09 -9.88 3.26
CA ALA A 278 17.68 -8.86 2.40
C ALA A 278 19.03 -9.33 1.84
N LEU A 279 19.23 -9.27 0.52
CA LEU A 279 20.53 -9.66 -0.06
C LEU A 279 21.65 -8.72 0.39
N ALA A 280 21.37 -7.44 0.60
CA ALA A 280 22.34 -6.47 1.10
C ALA A 280 22.88 -6.83 2.51
N ALA A 281 22.10 -7.57 3.31
CA ALA A 281 22.50 -7.99 4.66
C ALA A 281 23.33 -9.28 4.67
N VAL A 282 23.55 -9.92 3.52
CA VAL A 282 24.33 -11.15 3.44
C VAL A 282 25.82 -10.87 3.66
N ALA A 283 26.44 -11.64 4.54
CA ALA A 283 27.87 -11.55 4.80
C ALA A 283 28.68 -11.71 3.51
N GLY A 284 29.58 -10.76 3.23
CA GLY A 284 30.39 -10.71 1.99
C GLY A 284 29.82 -9.82 0.88
N VAL A 285 28.60 -9.28 1.00
CA VAL A 285 28.05 -8.32 0.02
C VAL A 285 28.56 -6.90 0.26
N GLU A 286 28.65 -6.46 1.50
CA GLU A 286 29.21 -5.15 1.87
C GLU A 286 30.70 -5.20 2.19
N ASP A 287 31.19 -6.31 2.74
CA ASP A 287 32.55 -6.41 3.26
C ASP A 287 33.60 -6.73 2.19
N SER A 288 34.67 -5.94 2.16
CA SER A 288 35.91 -6.21 1.39
C SER A 288 36.91 -7.10 2.14
N VAL A 289 36.49 -7.79 3.21
CA VAL A 289 37.36 -8.50 4.17
C VAL A 289 36.97 -9.99 4.26
N PRO A 290 37.92 -10.93 4.49
CA PRO A 290 37.64 -12.36 4.51
C PRO A 290 36.58 -12.74 5.56
N ILE A 291 35.62 -13.52 5.10
CA ILE A 291 34.37 -13.92 5.75
C ILE A 291 34.65 -14.63 7.09
N ALA A 292 34.19 -14.04 8.20
CA ALA A 292 33.93 -14.82 9.42
C ALA A 292 32.86 -15.89 9.10
N PRO A 293 32.91 -17.10 9.68
CA PRO A 293 31.94 -18.14 9.37
C PRO A 293 30.52 -17.58 9.52
N SER A 294 29.75 -17.62 8.44
CA SER A 294 28.38 -17.11 8.41
C SER A 294 27.59 -17.78 9.54
N GLN A 295 27.06 -16.95 10.43
CA GLN A 295 26.24 -17.45 11.53
C GLN A 295 24.87 -17.88 10.98
N PRO A 296 24.29 -18.97 11.51
CA PRO A 296 22.91 -19.30 11.20
C PRO A 296 21.98 -18.14 11.58
N VAL A 297 21.03 -17.86 10.70
CA VAL A 297 19.99 -16.85 10.88
C VAL A 297 18.65 -17.55 10.97
N ASP A 298 17.90 -17.20 12.01
CA ASP A 298 16.54 -17.68 12.26
C ASP A 298 15.52 -16.74 11.60
N LEU A 299 14.73 -17.27 10.68
CA LEU A 299 13.72 -16.54 9.92
C LEU A 299 12.31 -17.02 10.29
N PRO A 300 11.53 -16.21 11.05
CA PRO A 300 10.13 -16.53 11.34
C PRO A 300 9.32 -16.66 10.04
N LEU A 301 8.55 -17.74 9.95
CA LEU A 301 7.68 -17.99 8.79
C LEU A 301 6.47 -17.06 8.81
N LEU A 302 6.13 -16.53 7.64
CA LEU A 302 4.96 -15.71 7.38
C LEU A 302 3.96 -16.45 6.49
N GLN A 303 2.68 -16.24 6.72
CA GLN A 303 1.63 -16.62 5.77
C GLN A 303 1.09 -15.39 5.01
N PRO A 304 0.61 -15.54 3.76
CA PRO A 304 0.04 -14.45 2.99
C PRO A 304 -1.22 -13.87 3.65
N LYS A 305 -1.25 -12.56 3.90
CA LYS A 305 -2.43 -11.86 4.45
C LYS A 305 -3.60 -11.82 3.47
N GLU A 306 -4.83 -11.86 3.99
CA GLU A 306 -6.05 -11.76 3.20
C GLU A 306 -6.23 -10.37 2.55
N LYS A 307 -5.85 -9.29 3.25
CA LYS A 307 -6.04 -7.90 2.78
C LYS A 307 -4.69 -7.22 2.60
N ASN A 308 -4.24 -7.14 1.35
CA ASN A 308 -3.08 -6.35 0.95
C ASN A 308 -3.49 -5.44 -0.22
N GLU A 309 -3.37 -4.12 -0.03
CA GLU A 309 -3.77 -3.13 -1.03
C GLU A 309 -2.95 -3.25 -2.32
N ILE A 310 -1.66 -3.54 -2.22
CA ILE A 310 -0.75 -3.78 -3.36
C ILE A 310 -1.25 -4.96 -4.18
N MET A 311 -1.65 -6.05 -3.51
CA MET A 311 -2.24 -7.20 -4.19
C MET A 311 -3.55 -6.83 -4.88
N CYS A 312 -4.42 -6.02 -4.26
CA CYS A 312 -5.63 -5.54 -4.92
C CYS A 312 -5.33 -4.68 -6.16
N ALA A 313 -4.30 -3.82 -6.11
CA ALA A 313 -3.89 -3.03 -7.25
C ALA A 313 -3.37 -3.91 -8.40
N LEU A 314 -2.50 -4.89 -8.11
CA LEU A 314 -2.02 -5.86 -9.09
C LEU A 314 -3.15 -6.72 -9.66
N GLU A 315 -4.09 -7.19 -8.83
CA GLU A 315 -5.26 -7.98 -9.25
C GLU A 315 -6.18 -7.23 -10.20
N SER A 316 -6.28 -5.90 -10.05
CA SER A 316 -7.12 -5.08 -10.91
C SER A 316 -6.56 -4.92 -12.34
N ARG A 317 -5.26 -5.19 -12.55
CA ARG A 317 -4.58 -5.00 -13.85
C ARG A 317 -4.83 -6.15 -14.82
N ALA A 318 -6.08 -6.31 -15.28
CA ALA A 318 -6.43 -7.32 -16.27
C ALA A 318 -5.68 -7.15 -17.63
N TRP A 319 -5.13 -5.98 -17.87
CA TRP A 319 -4.39 -5.63 -19.09
C TRP A 319 -2.89 -5.95 -19.01
N ASP A 320 -2.36 -6.33 -17.84
CA ASP A 320 -0.93 -6.56 -17.61
C ASP A 320 -0.64 -8.04 -17.33
N LYS A 321 0.14 -8.67 -18.20
CA LYS A 321 0.46 -10.10 -18.05
C LYS A 321 1.36 -10.37 -16.85
N ASP A 322 2.31 -9.49 -16.55
CA ASP A 322 3.28 -9.68 -15.48
C ASP A 322 2.59 -9.55 -14.12
N ALA A 323 1.66 -8.60 -13.99
CA ALA A 323 0.83 -8.46 -12.79
C ALA A 323 -0.04 -9.70 -12.57
N LEU A 324 -0.69 -10.20 -13.62
CA LEU A 324 -1.54 -11.40 -13.54
C LEU A 324 -0.74 -12.65 -13.20
N GLU A 325 0.45 -12.82 -13.77
CA GLU A 325 1.34 -13.92 -13.46
C GLU A 325 1.78 -13.87 -11.99
N PHE A 326 2.22 -12.71 -11.52
CA PHE A 326 2.62 -12.52 -10.12
C PHE A 326 1.48 -12.84 -9.16
N VAL A 327 0.28 -12.29 -9.40
CA VAL A 327 -0.92 -12.57 -8.59
C VAL A 327 -1.25 -14.05 -8.58
N ARG A 328 -1.17 -14.73 -9.72
CA ARG A 328 -1.43 -16.17 -9.83
C ARG A 328 -0.42 -16.97 -9.01
N GLN A 329 0.85 -16.59 -9.01
CA GLN A 329 1.88 -17.24 -8.20
C GLN A 329 1.60 -17.04 -6.70
N GLN A 330 1.25 -15.83 -6.26
CA GLN A 330 0.93 -15.57 -4.85
C GLN A 330 -0.35 -16.29 -4.39
N LYS A 331 -1.37 -16.42 -5.25
CA LYS A 331 -2.61 -17.16 -4.92
C LYS A 331 -2.42 -18.66 -4.75
N LYS A 332 -1.44 -19.27 -5.44
CA LYS A 332 -1.11 -20.68 -5.25
C LYS A 332 -0.59 -21.00 -3.84
N LYS A 333 -0.06 -19.99 -3.13
CA LYS A 333 0.44 -20.11 -1.75
C LYS A 333 -0.68 -19.96 -0.70
N LYS A 334 -1.92 -19.70 -1.12
CA LYS A 334 -3.09 -19.56 -0.23
C LYS A 334 -4.07 -20.73 -0.33
N SER A 335 -3.87 -21.61 -1.30
CA SER A 335 -4.75 -22.74 -1.64
C SER A 335 -4.04 -24.04 -1.33
#